data_AF-A0A9J6PYT1-F1
#
_entry.id   AF-A0A9J6PYT1-F1
#
_cell.length_a   1.000
_cell.length_b   1.000
_cell.length_c   1.000
_cell.angle_alpha   90.00
_cell.angle_beta   90.00
_cell.angle_gamma   90.00
#
_symmetry.space_group_name_H-M   'P 1'
#
loop_
_entity.id
_entity.type
_entity.pdbx_description
1 polymer ?
#
loop_
_entity_poly.entity_id
_entity_poly.type
_entity_poly.pdbx_seq_one_letter_code
_entity_poly.pdbx_strand_id
1 'polypeptide(L)'
;MSWADGTLALPDNGLIKRCVHMVSAHEQRLCFPLDSVCREDGSYPENSVEVVYPGMHSDIGGGYPPGDQGKGSGDEDAYLISQIALHDMYAASFAAGAPLKVLRDALPEHLKENTWRIITTELSRAFEISPDIIKRFNGWRQLTLGLVPSEEALSAEHVTQYSPVRADHNLIDALEQQIGWLTAWRINRYANETFRQQRFYAAAAANEQDQDNDPAIRRQRERDHETALNELEKIRHAQRMNARDGEFTLFAAGPKGFDAALGQTQLLQAAIEFKEDYQKRPRTQAKSFTFNALDGFRGFIYAFNQDDIPVEFRRIKEDGERYLLTLFPPPGVQLRADDPAGLTRALFDDQIHDSRAWFMHSALGAREPWGSYFLYRMIYFGEAMSKHVKPLAMLGYVAGLAYPISTHDIQFIIDMVHNENSLAERSTAGEKITVIDPDTGHSVGVLQDRTQQLPCVHSSASVQAECRQALIKDFKQRKAAAMALLTQ
;
A
#
# COMPACT_ATOMS: atom_id res chain seq x y z
N MET A 1 2.01 -9.12 10.13
CA MET A 1 1.91 -8.97 11.60
C MET A 1 1.57 -10.32 12.18
N SER A 2 2.08 -10.72 13.35
CA SER A 2 1.93 -12.12 13.82
C SER A 2 0.49 -12.58 14.07
N TRP A 3 -0.46 -11.66 14.31
CA TRP A 3 -1.88 -12.00 14.45
C TRP A 3 -2.56 -12.37 13.12
N ALA A 4 -1.97 -11.96 12.00
CA ALA A 4 -2.50 -12.20 10.66
C ALA A 4 -2.12 -13.61 10.13
N ASP A 5 -1.04 -14.19 10.67
CA ASP A 5 -0.51 -15.46 10.20
C ASP A 5 -1.56 -16.58 10.38
N GLY A 6 -1.95 -17.25 9.28
CA GLY A 6 -3.00 -18.27 9.28
C GLY A 6 -4.43 -17.78 9.58
N THR A 7 -4.69 -16.47 9.60
CA THR A 7 -6.02 -15.91 9.92
C THR A 7 -6.62 -15.04 8.83
N LEU A 8 -5.89 -14.76 7.75
CA LEU A 8 -6.38 -13.92 6.64
C LEU A 8 -7.31 -14.66 5.68
N ALA A 9 -7.16 -15.97 5.53
CA ALA A 9 -8.06 -16.77 4.71
C ALA A 9 -9.48 -16.75 5.29
N LEU A 10 -10.46 -16.37 4.48
CA LEU A 10 -11.86 -16.30 4.92
C LEU A 10 -12.40 -17.71 5.24
N PRO A 11 -13.15 -17.88 6.35
CA PRO A 11 -13.71 -19.17 6.75
C PRO A 11 -14.77 -19.67 5.76
N ASP A 12 -14.72 -20.98 5.47
CA ASP A 12 -15.63 -21.67 4.54
C ASP A 12 -16.71 -22.50 5.24
N ASN A 13 -17.31 -21.92 6.27
CA ASN A 13 -18.30 -22.61 7.13
C ASN A 13 -19.66 -21.93 7.10
N GLY A 14 -19.89 -21.06 6.12
CA GLY A 14 -21.14 -20.30 5.97
C GLY A 14 -21.37 -19.22 7.04
N LEU A 15 -20.38 -18.91 7.89
CA LEU A 15 -20.47 -17.80 8.85
C LEU A 15 -20.53 -16.45 8.13
N ILE A 16 -19.70 -16.27 7.10
CA ILE A 16 -19.68 -15.04 6.31
C ILE A 16 -20.74 -15.14 5.22
N LYS A 17 -21.68 -14.21 5.22
CA LYS A 17 -22.79 -14.17 4.24
C LYS A 17 -22.45 -13.39 2.98
N ARG A 18 -21.59 -12.39 3.10
CA ARG A 18 -21.10 -11.55 2.00
C ARG A 18 -19.75 -10.97 2.36
N CYS A 19 -18.80 -11.01 1.43
CA CYS A 19 -17.56 -10.26 1.51
C CYS A 19 -17.36 -9.50 0.19
N VAL A 20 -16.99 -8.22 0.30
CA VAL A 20 -16.57 -7.40 -0.83
C VAL A 20 -15.19 -6.86 -0.49
N HIS A 21 -14.20 -7.23 -1.28
CA HIS A 21 -12.82 -6.76 -1.12
C HIS A 21 -12.46 -5.84 -2.28
N MET A 22 -12.22 -4.56 -1.99
CA MET A 22 -11.84 -3.57 -3.00
C MET A 22 -10.34 -3.34 -2.94
N VAL A 23 -9.64 -3.57 -4.06
CA VAL A 23 -8.18 -3.58 -4.09
C VAL A 23 -7.62 -2.51 -5.01
N SER A 24 -6.50 -1.93 -4.59
CA SER A 24 -5.75 -0.92 -5.35
C SER A 24 -5.01 -1.54 -6.53
N ALA A 25 -5.22 -0.98 -7.71
CA ALA A 25 -4.56 -1.36 -8.95
C ALA A 25 -3.09 -0.90 -9.06
N HIS A 26 -2.73 0.18 -8.36
CA HIS A 26 -1.48 0.92 -8.65
C HIS A 26 -0.47 0.99 -7.49
N GLU A 27 -0.81 0.46 -6.31
CA GLU A 27 0.10 0.42 -5.16
C GLU A 27 1.33 -0.46 -5.45
N GLN A 28 2.53 0.01 -5.09
CA GLN A 28 3.81 -0.68 -5.36
C GLN A 28 4.80 -0.62 -4.18
N ARG A 29 4.42 -0.06 -3.03
CA ARG A 29 5.28 -0.03 -1.84
C ARG A 29 5.45 -1.44 -1.27
N LEU A 30 6.67 -1.76 -0.86
CA LEU A 30 7.04 -3.05 -0.27
C LEU A 30 6.35 -3.26 1.09
N CYS A 31 6.16 -2.18 1.85
CA CYS A 31 5.46 -2.19 3.13
C CYS A 31 3.93 -2.33 3.02
N PHE A 32 3.36 -2.29 1.81
CA PHE A 32 1.92 -2.42 1.56
C PHE A 32 1.62 -3.57 0.58
N PRO A 33 1.97 -4.83 0.92
CA PRO A 33 1.53 -5.97 0.13
C PRO A 33 -0.01 -6.05 0.10
N LEU A 34 -0.55 -6.84 -0.83
CA LEU A 34 -1.97 -7.15 -0.91
C LEU A 34 -2.21 -8.54 -0.32
N ASP A 35 -3.18 -8.66 0.58
CA ASP A 35 -3.73 -9.96 0.98
C ASP A 35 -5.04 -10.18 0.22
N SER A 36 -5.01 -11.04 -0.80
CA SER A 36 -6.19 -11.34 -1.61
C SER A 36 -7.15 -12.28 -0.87
N VAL A 37 -8.45 -12.14 -1.15
CA VAL A 37 -9.46 -13.12 -0.70
C VAL A 37 -9.52 -14.37 -1.59
N CYS A 38 -8.73 -14.41 -2.68
CA CYS A 38 -8.48 -15.61 -3.45
C CYS A 38 -7.66 -16.60 -2.63
N ARG A 39 -8.03 -17.87 -2.73
CA ARG A 39 -7.36 -18.99 -2.07
C ARG A 39 -6.12 -19.44 -2.85
N GLU A 40 -5.31 -20.26 -2.19
CA GLU A 40 -4.10 -20.86 -2.77
C GLU A 40 -4.36 -21.67 -4.05
N ASP A 41 -5.55 -22.24 -4.18
CA ASP A 41 -5.96 -23.01 -5.36
C ASP A 41 -6.52 -22.15 -6.50
N GLY A 42 -6.51 -20.82 -6.36
CA GLY A 42 -7.05 -19.87 -7.33
C GLY A 42 -8.57 -19.65 -7.25
N SER A 43 -9.26 -20.31 -6.31
CA SER A 43 -10.70 -20.13 -6.12
C SER A 43 -11.03 -18.94 -5.20
N TYR A 44 -12.22 -18.37 -5.38
CA TYR A 44 -12.80 -17.39 -4.46
C TYR A 44 -13.90 -18.06 -3.63
N PRO A 45 -14.06 -17.71 -2.34
CA PRO A 45 -15.25 -18.14 -1.59
C PRO A 45 -16.53 -17.68 -2.29
N GLU A 46 -17.56 -18.53 -2.35
CA GLU A 46 -18.80 -18.26 -3.11
C GLU A 46 -19.49 -16.96 -2.70
N ASN A 47 -19.40 -16.60 -1.42
CA ASN A 47 -20.00 -15.40 -0.85
C ASN A 47 -19.14 -14.14 -1.01
N SER A 48 -18.01 -14.22 -1.71
CA SER A 48 -16.99 -13.17 -1.79
C SER A 48 -16.82 -12.66 -3.21
N VAL A 49 -16.56 -11.37 -3.35
CA VAL A 49 -16.08 -10.75 -4.59
C VAL A 49 -14.87 -9.86 -4.30
N GLU A 50 -13.91 -9.86 -5.20
CA GLU A 50 -12.73 -8.99 -5.15
C GLU A 50 -12.72 -8.11 -6.39
N VAL A 51 -12.60 -6.80 -6.19
CA VAL A 51 -12.84 -5.79 -7.23
C VAL A 51 -11.66 -4.83 -7.29
N VAL A 52 -11.08 -4.69 -8.48
CA VAL A 52 -9.91 -3.83 -8.73
C VAL A 52 -10.36 -2.40 -9.02
N TYR A 53 -9.80 -1.44 -8.29
CA TYR A 53 -10.06 -0.01 -8.46
C TYR A 53 -8.77 0.76 -8.80
N PRO A 54 -8.86 1.86 -9.57
CA PRO A 54 -7.71 2.68 -9.90
C PRO A 54 -7.28 3.46 -8.68
N GLY A 55 -5.97 3.43 -8.39
CA GLY A 55 -5.35 4.27 -7.39
C GLY A 55 -4.36 3.52 -6.54
N MET A 56 -3.69 4.25 -5.66
CA MET A 56 -2.83 3.73 -4.59
C MET A 56 -3.67 3.22 -3.42
N HIS A 57 -3.03 2.91 -2.29
CA HIS A 57 -3.72 2.38 -1.10
C HIS A 57 -4.90 3.26 -0.61
N SER A 58 -4.64 4.54 -0.30
CA SER A 58 -5.67 5.44 0.26
C SER A 58 -6.57 6.07 -0.80
N ASP A 59 -6.25 5.91 -2.10
CA ASP A 59 -7.19 6.21 -3.18
C ASP A 59 -8.40 5.25 -3.16
N ILE A 60 -8.28 4.09 -2.52
CA ILE A 60 -9.38 3.13 -2.36
C ILE A 60 -9.96 3.24 -0.95
N GLY A 61 -9.11 3.16 0.08
CA GLY A 61 -9.56 3.17 1.47
C GLY A 61 -10.04 4.54 1.99
N GLY A 62 -9.76 5.62 1.25
CA GLY A 62 -9.91 6.99 1.73
C GLY A 62 -8.79 7.42 2.66
N GLY A 63 -8.68 8.73 2.90
CA GLY A 63 -7.75 9.31 3.87
C GLY A 63 -6.76 10.33 3.30
N TYR A 64 -6.67 10.47 1.97
CA TYR A 64 -6.04 11.64 1.37
C TYR A 64 -6.94 12.86 1.52
N PRO A 65 -6.42 14.01 2.00
CA PRO A 65 -7.21 15.23 2.03
C PRO A 65 -7.30 15.86 0.62
N PRO A 66 -8.35 16.64 0.34
CA PRO A 66 -8.46 17.37 -0.92
C PRO A 66 -7.24 18.27 -1.17
N GLY A 67 -6.70 18.18 -2.38
CA GLY A 67 -5.53 18.93 -2.80
C GLY A 67 -4.20 18.25 -2.50
N ASP A 68 -4.12 17.19 -1.69
CA ASP A 68 -2.85 16.50 -1.42
C ASP A 68 -2.16 16.06 -2.71
N GLN A 69 -0.85 16.31 -2.82
CA GLN A 69 -0.09 16.11 -4.07
C GLN A 69 -0.70 16.81 -5.31
N GLY A 70 -1.52 17.83 -5.10
CA GLY A 70 -2.30 18.52 -6.13
C GLY A 70 -3.45 17.69 -6.72
N LYS A 71 -3.88 16.62 -6.04
CA LYS A 71 -4.94 15.70 -6.46
C LYS A 71 -6.26 16.03 -5.77
N GLY A 72 -7.38 15.68 -6.41
CA GLY A 72 -8.72 15.90 -5.88
C GLY A 72 -8.98 17.35 -5.44
N SER A 73 -8.38 18.33 -6.15
CA SER A 73 -8.50 19.74 -5.79
C SER A 73 -9.90 20.26 -6.12
N GLY A 74 -10.75 20.40 -5.11
CA GLY A 74 -12.10 20.95 -5.22
C GLY A 74 -12.74 21.15 -3.85
N ASP A 75 -14.04 21.41 -3.82
CA ASP A 75 -14.79 21.57 -2.58
C ASP A 75 -14.96 20.21 -1.89
N GLU A 76 -14.54 20.14 -0.62
CA GLU A 76 -14.58 18.93 0.22
C GLU A 76 -14.01 17.69 -0.52
N ASP A 77 -14.49 16.50 -0.19
CA ASP A 77 -13.98 15.22 -0.70
C ASP A 77 -14.51 14.87 -2.11
N ALA A 78 -15.37 15.73 -2.69
CA ALA A 78 -16.14 15.43 -3.90
C ALA A 78 -15.28 15.16 -5.14
N TYR A 79 -13.99 15.52 -5.13
CA TYR A 79 -13.02 15.31 -6.22
C TYR A 79 -11.99 14.21 -5.95
N LEU A 80 -12.08 13.50 -4.81
CA LEU A 80 -11.25 12.34 -4.49
C LEU A 80 -11.77 11.06 -5.17
N ILE A 81 -10.87 10.25 -5.73
CA ILE A 81 -11.24 8.98 -6.38
C ILE A 81 -11.79 7.95 -5.40
N SER A 82 -11.42 8.03 -4.12
CA SER A 82 -11.93 7.17 -3.05
C SER A 82 -13.44 7.27 -2.87
N GLN A 83 -14.07 8.35 -3.34
CA GLN A 83 -15.52 8.47 -3.32
C GLN A 83 -16.18 7.36 -4.14
N ILE A 84 -15.58 6.88 -5.23
CA ILE A 84 -16.15 5.77 -6.01
C ILE A 84 -16.22 4.49 -5.14
N ALA A 85 -15.12 4.12 -4.50
CA ALA A 85 -15.05 2.96 -3.62
C ALA A 85 -15.97 3.11 -2.39
N LEU A 86 -16.08 4.33 -1.83
CA LEU A 86 -17.01 4.64 -0.75
C LEU A 86 -18.47 4.36 -1.14
N HIS A 87 -18.91 4.87 -2.30
CA HIS A 87 -20.27 4.67 -2.80
C HIS A 87 -20.56 3.21 -3.11
N ASP A 88 -19.62 2.51 -3.75
CA ASP A 88 -19.77 1.10 -4.06
C ASP A 88 -19.82 0.23 -2.79
N MET A 89 -19.00 0.54 -1.78
CA MET A 89 -19.01 -0.16 -0.49
C MET A 89 -20.29 0.13 0.29
N TYR A 90 -20.79 1.37 0.26
CA TYR A 90 -22.08 1.74 0.82
C TYR A 90 -23.21 0.93 0.16
N ALA A 91 -23.25 0.87 -1.17
CA ALA A 91 -24.26 0.10 -1.91
C ALA A 91 -24.19 -1.40 -1.59
N ALA A 92 -22.98 -1.97 -1.59
CA ALA A 92 -22.77 -3.38 -1.24
C ALA A 92 -23.22 -3.71 0.18
N SER A 93 -22.86 -2.86 1.14
CA SER A 93 -23.22 -3.03 2.55
C SER A 93 -24.72 -2.87 2.77
N PHE A 94 -25.34 -1.86 2.14
CA PHE A 94 -26.78 -1.62 2.22
C PHE A 94 -27.58 -2.79 1.64
N ALA A 95 -27.18 -3.30 0.46
CA ALA A 95 -27.79 -4.47 -0.17
C ALA A 95 -27.66 -5.74 0.69
N ALA A 96 -26.57 -5.87 1.46
CA ALA A 96 -26.36 -6.95 2.42
C ALA A 96 -27.11 -6.77 3.76
N GLY A 97 -27.87 -5.68 3.92
CA GLY A 97 -28.69 -5.42 5.11
C GLY A 97 -27.99 -4.65 6.23
N ALA A 98 -26.84 -4.00 5.95
CA ALA A 98 -26.21 -3.11 6.92
C ALA A 98 -27.17 -1.95 7.28
N PRO A 99 -27.29 -1.58 8.56
CA PRO A 99 -28.21 -0.54 9.01
C PRO A 99 -27.66 0.87 8.74
N LEU A 100 -27.45 1.20 7.46
CA LEU A 100 -26.94 2.50 7.04
C LEU A 100 -28.08 3.52 6.89
N LYS A 101 -27.74 4.78 7.13
CA LYS A 101 -28.63 5.91 6.93
C LYS A 101 -28.81 6.18 5.44
N VAL A 102 -29.95 6.73 5.05
CA VAL A 102 -30.28 7.09 3.66
C VAL A 102 -30.65 8.57 3.56
N LEU A 103 -30.73 9.10 2.33
CA LEU A 103 -31.33 10.41 2.08
C LEU A 103 -32.81 10.40 2.50
N ARG A 104 -33.30 11.52 3.05
CA ARG A 104 -34.70 11.64 3.51
C ARG A 104 -35.71 11.29 2.41
N ASP A 105 -35.42 11.68 1.18
CA ASP A 105 -36.33 11.49 0.05
C ASP A 105 -36.36 10.05 -0.46
N ALA A 106 -35.38 9.22 -0.08
CA ALA A 106 -35.40 7.78 -0.34
C ALA A 106 -36.30 7.00 0.63
N LEU A 107 -36.74 7.62 1.74
CA LEU A 107 -37.62 6.96 2.71
C LEU A 107 -39.10 7.08 2.32
N PRO A 108 -39.89 5.99 2.51
CA PRO A 108 -41.36 6.08 2.54
C PRO A 108 -41.84 7.13 3.55
N GLU A 109 -42.97 7.78 3.28
CA GLU A 109 -43.46 8.92 4.08
C GLU A 109 -43.58 8.58 5.58
N HIS A 110 -44.14 7.41 5.91
CA HIS A 110 -44.30 6.94 7.29
C HIS A 110 -42.96 6.67 8.03
N LEU A 111 -41.83 6.61 7.32
CA LEU A 111 -40.50 6.45 7.91
C LEU A 111 -39.72 7.75 8.00
N LYS A 112 -40.19 8.86 7.40
CA LYS A 112 -39.47 10.15 7.44
C LYS A 112 -39.43 10.79 8.83
N GLU A 113 -40.31 10.37 9.74
CA GLU A 113 -40.28 10.76 11.16
C GLU A 113 -39.09 10.14 11.92
N ASN A 114 -38.55 9.01 11.42
CA ASN A 114 -37.41 8.32 12.00
C ASN A 114 -36.09 9.00 11.61
N THR A 115 -35.80 10.15 12.21
CA THR A 115 -34.61 10.98 11.91
C THR A 115 -33.29 10.23 12.07
N TRP A 116 -33.24 9.20 12.91
CA TRP A 116 -32.07 8.32 13.08
C TRP A 116 -31.73 7.49 11.83
N ARG A 117 -32.66 7.34 10.88
CA ARG A 117 -32.44 6.69 9.57
C ARG A 117 -31.92 7.65 8.50
N ILE A 118 -31.93 8.95 8.78
CA ILE A 118 -31.68 9.99 7.77
C ILE A 118 -30.23 10.48 7.87
N ILE A 119 -29.55 10.54 6.73
CA ILE A 119 -28.23 11.17 6.57
C ILE A 119 -28.35 12.66 6.91
N THR A 120 -27.45 13.16 7.76
CA THR A 120 -27.38 14.59 8.09
C THR A 120 -26.77 15.37 6.93
N THR A 121 -26.97 16.69 6.89
CA THR A 121 -26.37 17.54 5.84
C THR A 121 -24.85 17.38 5.76
N GLU A 122 -24.16 17.37 6.90
CA GLU A 122 -22.70 17.15 6.97
C GLU A 122 -22.30 15.79 6.37
N LEU A 123 -22.97 14.71 6.77
CA LEU A 123 -22.67 13.38 6.25
C LEU A 123 -23.03 13.27 4.75
N SER A 124 -24.04 14.00 4.28
CA SER A 124 -24.37 14.05 2.86
C SER A 124 -23.23 14.65 2.04
N ARG A 125 -22.55 15.68 2.56
CA ARG A 125 -21.41 16.31 1.87
C ARG A 125 -20.19 15.40 1.82
N ALA A 126 -19.93 14.63 2.87
CA ALA A 126 -18.90 13.60 2.88
C ALA A 126 -19.13 12.50 1.81
N PHE A 127 -20.36 12.35 1.32
CA PHE A 127 -20.73 11.44 0.22
C PHE A 127 -20.87 12.17 -1.12
N GLU A 128 -20.60 13.47 -1.23
CA GLU A 128 -20.62 14.14 -2.53
C GLU A 128 -19.56 13.53 -3.45
N ILE A 129 -19.90 13.45 -4.74
CA ILE A 129 -19.01 12.94 -5.77
C ILE A 129 -19.22 13.71 -7.06
N SER A 130 -18.13 14.19 -7.64
CA SER A 130 -18.16 14.95 -8.88
C SER A 130 -18.47 14.03 -10.08
N PRO A 131 -19.38 14.44 -10.99
CA PRO A 131 -19.59 13.74 -12.26
C PRO A 131 -18.33 13.57 -13.09
N ASP A 132 -17.34 14.45 -12.94
CA ASP A 132 -16.08 14.35 -13.69
C ASP A 132 -15.23 13.16 -13.25
N ILE A 133 -15.24 12.80 -11.96
CA ILE A 133 -14.56 11.57 -11.50
C ILE A 133 -15.27 10.35 -12.07
N ILE A 134 -16.60 10.34 -12.05
CA ILE A 134 -17.38 9.22 -12.59
C ILE A 134 -17.02 8.99 -14.06
N LYS A 135 -16.96 10.07 -14.85
CA LYS A 135 -16.51 10.01 -16.26
C LYS A 135 -15.08 9.48 -16.38
N ARG A 136 -14.14 10.01 -15.59
CA ARG A 136 -12.72 9.62 -15.62
C ARG A 136 -12.51 8.15 -15.23
N PHE A 137 -13.17 7.70 -14.16
CA PHE A 137 -13.18 6.31 -13.71
C PHE A 137 -13.72 5.36 -14.78
N ASN A 138 -14.84 5.71 -15.42
CA ASN A 138 -15.40 4.90 -16.50
C ASN A 138 -14.53 4.93 -17.77
N GLY A 139 -13.87 6.06 -18.08
CA GLY A 139 -12.87 6.13 -19.14
C GLY A 139 -11.68 5.19 -18.90
N TRP A 140 -11.20 5.11 -17.65
CA TRP A 140 -10.18 4.13 -17.24
C TRP A 140 -10.67 2.69 -17.43
N ARG A 141 -11.85 2.33 -16.91
CA ARG A 141 -12.43 0.99 -17.09
C ARG A 141 -12.56 0.59 -18.57
N GLN A 142 -13.04 1.52 -19.40
CA GLN A 142 -13.20 1.27 -20.83
C GLN A 142 -11.85 1.05 -21.52
N LEU A 143 -10.87 1.91 -21.24
CA LEU A 143 -9.58 1.86 -21.90
C LEU A 143 -8.73 0.67 -21.46
N THR A 144 -8.62 0.46 -20.15
CA THR A 144 -7.61 -0.45 -19.58
C THR A 144 -8.15 -1.84 -19.30
N LEU A 145 -9.48 -2.02 -19.25
CA LEU A 145 -10.14 -3.31 -18.98
C LEU A 145 -11.12 -3.71 -20.09
N GLY A 146 -11.30 -2.90 -21.13
CA GLY A 146 -12.26 -3.17 -22.21
C GLY A 146 -13.72 -3.11 -21.77
N LEU A 147 -14.01 -2.56 -20.57
CA LEU A 147 -15.35 -2.50 -20.01
C LEU A 147 -16.10 -1.27 -20.53
N VAL A 148 -16.76 -1.43 -21.67
CA VAL A 148 -17.56 -0.36 -22.30
C VAL A 148 -18.78 -0.04 -21.42
N PRO A 149 -19.07 1.25 -21.15
CA PRO A 149 -20.27 1.64 -20.43
C PRO A 149 -21.55 1.16 -21.15
N SER A 150 -22.50 0.62 -20.39
CA SER A 150 -23.83 0.30 -20.93
C SER A 150 -24.61 1.59 -21.20
N GLU A 151 -25.21 1.70 -22.39
CA GLU A 151 -26.17 2.77 -22.70
C GLU A 151 -27.55 2.51 -22.09
N GLU A 152 -27.82 1.25 -21.70
CA GLU A 152 -29.08 0.87 -21.06
C GLU A 152 -29.07 1.26 -19.57
N ALA A 153 -30.12 1.95 -19.15
CA ALA A 153 -30.35 2.25 -17.74
C ALA A 153 -30.60 0.94 -16.97
N LEU A 154 -30.05 0.86 -15.76
CA LEU A 154 -30.30 -0.26 -14.86
C LEU A 154 -31.80 -0.34 -14.51
N SER A 155 -32.34 -1.55 -14.44
CA SER A 155 -33.69 -1.80 -13.94
C SER A 155 -33.78 -1.39 -12.46
N ALA A 156 -35.00 -1.07 -11.98
CA ALA A 156 -35.21 -0.73 -10.58
C ALA A 156 -34.69 -1.80 -9.61
N GLU A 157 -34.78 -3.09 -10.01
CA GLU A 157 -34.24 -4.20 -9.24
C GLU A 157 -32.71 -4.18 -9.20
N HIS A 158 -32.04 -4.02 -10.35
CA HIS A 158 -30.59 -3.95 -10.41
C HIS A 158 -30.01 -2.73 -9.67
N VAL A 159 -30.72 -1.60 -9.64
CA VAL A 159 -30.30 -0.42 -8.86
C VAL A 159 -30.23 -0.71 -7.36
N THR A 160 -31.01 -1.69 -6.86
CA THR A 160 -30.99 -2.04 -5.43
C THR A 160 -29.86 -3.00 -5.04
N GLN A 161 -29.09 -3.50 -6.01
CA GLN A 161 -28.05 -4.50 -5.78
C GLN A 161 -26.69 -4.01 -6.28
N TYR A 162 -25.65 -4.15 -5.46
CA TYR A 162 -24.29 -3.95 -5.93
C TYR A 162 -23.79 -5.23 -6.62
N SER A 163 -23.62 -5.15 -7.94
CA SER A 163 -23.00 -6.20 -8.75
C SER A 163 -21.84 -5.61 -9.56
N PRO A 164 -20.57 -5.89 -9.19
CA PRO A 164 -19.44 -5.41 -9.96
C PRO A 164 -19.41 -6.07 -11.35
N VAL A 165 -18.94 -5.32 -12.34
CA VAL A 165 -18.81 -5.84 -13.72
C VAL A 165 -17.55 -6.69 -13.81
N ARG A 166 -17.69 -7.91 -14.33
CA ARG A 166 -16.58 -8.84 -14.52
C ARG A 166 -15.77 -8.47 -15.77
N ALA A 167 -14.45 -8.40 -15.62
CA ALA A 167 -13.50 -8.31 -16.74
C ALA A 167 -12.91 -9.70 -17.06
N ASP A 168 -12.39 -9.87 -18.27
CA ASP A 168 -11.77 -11.12 -18.74
C ASP A 168 -10.29 -11.26 -18.32
N HIS A 169 -9.99 -10.92 -17.06
CA HIS A 169 -8.65 -10.98 -16.48
C HIS A 169 -8.71 -11.58 -15.07
N ASN A 170 -7.70 -12.38 -14.70
CA ASN A 170 -7.48 -12.71 -13.29
C ASN A 170 -6.83 -11.52 -12.55
N LEU A 171 -6.77 -11.61 -11.23
CA LEU A 171 -6.26 -10.52 -10.39
C LEU A 171 -4.81 -10.12 -10.75
N ILE A 172 -3.91 -11.10 -10.89
CA ILE A 172 -2.50 -10.84 -11.16
C ILE A 172 -2.36 -10.12 -12.51
N ASP A 173 -2.95 -10.68 -13.56
CA ASP A 173 -2.90 -10.10 -14.91
C ASP A 173 -3.52 -8.70 -14.96
N ALA A 174 -4.61 -8.48 -14.21
CA ALA A 174 -5.23 -7.17 -14.12
C ALA A 174 -4.27 -6.17 -13.46
N LEU A 175 -3.69 -6.49 -12.30
CA LEU A 175 -2.78 -5.62 -11.58
C LEU A 175 -1.50 -5.34 -12.38
N GLU A 176 -0.89 -6.36 -13.01
CA GLU A 176 0.30 -6.17 -13.86
C GLU A 176 0.01 -5.22 -15.04
N GLN A 177 -1.12 -5.40 -15.73
CA GLN A 177 -1.53 -4.50 -16.82
C GLN A 177 -1.75 -3.06 -16.34
N GLN A 178 -2.39 -2.87 -15.18
CA GLN A 178 -2.62 -1.53 -14.63
C GLN A 178 -1.31 -0.82 -14.24
N ILE A 179 -0.32 -1.55 -13.73
CA ILE A 179 1.03 -1.01 -13.53
C ILE A 179 1.65 -0.57 -14.85
N GLY A 180 1.45 -1.32 -15.94
CA GLY A 180 1.86 -0.90 -17.28
C GLY A 180 1.25 0.44 -17.70
N TRP A 181 -0.08 0.60 -17.53
CA TRP A 181 -0.78 1.85 -17.86
C TRP A 181 -0.29 3.05 -17.04
N LEU A 182 -0.10 2.89 -15.73
CA LEU A 182 0.46 3.97 -14.91
C LEU A 182 1.93 4.24 -15.26
N THR A 183 2.70 3.21 -15.62
CA THR A 183 4.09 3.37 -16.09
C THR A 183 4.15 4.18 -17.38
N ALA A 184 3.23 3.97 -18.32
CA ALA A 184 3.10 4.82 -19.51
C ALA A 184 2.86 6.29 -19.16
N TRP A 185 1.99 6.56 -18.19
CA TRP A 185 1.81 7.91 -17.64
C TRP A 185 3.09 8.47 -17.02
N ARG A 186 3.80 7.68 -16.20
CA ARG A 186 5.08 8.10 -15.60
C ARG A 186 6.19 8.31 -16.62
N ILE A 187 6.26 7.55 -17.71
CA ILE A 187 7.23 7.80 -18.79
C ILE A 187 7.03 9.20 -19.37
N ASN A 188 5.78 9.56 -19.71
CA ASN A 188 5.50 10.90 -20.24
C ASN A 188 5.65 11.99 -19.19
N ARG A 189 5.07 11.80 -18.01
CA ARG A 189 5.03 12.83 -16.97
C ARG A 189 6.37 12.97 -16.30
N TYR A 190 6.91 11.90 -15.71
CA TYR A 190 8.14 11.90 -14.92
C TYR A 190 9.41 11.81 -15.77
N ALA A 191 9.59 10.76 -16.58
CA ALA A 191 10.85 10.57 -17.31
C ALA A 191 11.12 11.67 -18.35
N ASN A 192 10.07 12.11 -19.06
CA ASN A 192 10.14 13.23 -20.01
C ASN A 192 9.87 14.60 -19.35
N GLU A 193 9.69 14.65 -18.02
CA GLU A 193 9.52 15.85 -17.21
C GLU A 193 8.35 16.78 -17.60
N THR A 194 7.37 16.28 -18.36
CA THR A 194 6.19 17.08 -18.74
C THR A 194 5.31 17.41 -17.52
N PHE A 195 5.47 16.70 -16.40
CA PHE A 195 4.81 16.97 -15.12
C PHE A 195 4.98 18.43 -14.67
N ARG A 196 6.11 19.07 -14.98
CA ARG A 196 6.43 20.45 -14.58
C ARG A 196 5.45 21.49 -15.13
N GLN A 197 4.80 21.17 -16.25
CA GLN A 197 3.82 22.04 -16.91
C GLN A 197 2.37 21.69 -16.53
N GLN A 198 2.16 20.65 -15.72
CA GLN A 198 0.83 20.20 -15.35
C GLN A 198 0.33 20.92 -14.09
N ARG A 199 -0.99 21.13 -14.04
CA ARG A 199 -1.67 21.80 -12.93
C ARG A 199 -1.42 21.08 -11.60
N PHE A 200 -1.50 19.76 -11.55
CA PHE A 200 -1.34 19.00 -10.30
C PHE A 200 0.01 19.27 -9.62
N TYR A 201 1.09 19.38 -10.41
CA TYR A 201 2.42 19.60 -9.83
C TYR A 201 2.56 21.01 -9.25
N ALA A 202 2.00 22.02 -9.91
CA ALA A 202 1.93 23.37 -9.35
C ALA A 202 1.03 23.43 -8.11
N ALA A 203 -0.11 22.73 -8.13
CA ALA A 203 -1.05 22.66 -7.03
C ALA A 203 -0.49 21.94 -5.79
N ALA A 204 0.43 21.00 -5.97
CA ALA A 204 1.11 20.29 -4.87
C ALA A 204 1.95 21.18 -3.95
N ALA A 205 2.22 22.43 -4.34
CA ALA A 205 2.85 23.45 -3.49
C ALA A 205 1.87 24.52 -2.99
N ALA A 206 0.65 24.54 -3.51
CA ALA A 206 -0.36 25.52 -3.09
C ALA A 206 -0.81 25.26 -1.65
N ASN A 207 -1.47 26.25 -1.04
CA ASN A 207 -2.05 26.16 0.30
C ASN A 207 -1.07 25.60 1.35
N GLU A 208 0.19 26.04 1.26
CA GLU A 208 1.27 25.66 2.17
C GLU A 208 1.62 24.16 2.19
N GLN A 209 1.21 23.40 1.17
CA GLN A 209 1.48 21.95 1.08
C GLN A 209 2.94 21.58 0.77
N ASP A 210 3.81 22.56 0.49
CA ASP A 210 5.26 22.36 0.35
C ASP A 210 6.08 23.26 1.31
N GLN A 211 5.44 23.81 2.34
CA GLN A 211 6.07 24.80 3.24
C GLN A 211 7.25 24.23 4.05
N ASP A 212 7.27 22.92 4.31
CA ASP A 212 8.34 22.29 5.09
C ASP A 212 9.62 22.05 4.29
N ASN A 213 9.63 22.44 3.01
CA ASN A 213 10.85 22.54 2.22
C ASN A 213 11.76 23.67 2.77
N ASP A 214 11.20 24.65 3.50
CA ASP A 214 11.97 25.59 4.31
C ASP A 214 12.34 24.93 5.67
N PRO A 215 13.65 24.70 5.95
CA PRO A 215 14.07 24.06 7.19
C PRO A 215 13.76 24.86 8.47
N ALA A 216 13.54 26.17 8.39
CA ALA A 216 13.14 26.99 9.53
C ALA A 216 11.65 26.80 9.85
N ILE A 217 10.79 26.81 8.83
CA ILE A 217 9.35 26.54 8.97
C ILE A 217 9.14 25.13 9.51
N ARG A 218 9.77 24.12 8.89
CA ARG A 218 9.69 22.72 9.32
C ARG A 218 10.06 22.55 10.79
N ARG A 219 11.22 23.08 11.20
CA ARG A 219 11.69 22.98 12.59
C ARG A 219 10.74 23.65 13.58
N GLN A 220 10.04 24.71 13.18
CA GLN A 220 9.03 25.33 14.04
C GLN A 220 7.81 24.43 14.20
N ARG A 221 7.27 23.89 13.11
CA ARG A 221 6.10 23.00 13.15
C ARG A 221 6.39 21.68 13.89
N GLU A 222 7.61 21.15 13.77
CA GLU A 222 8.08 20.00 14.57
C GLU A 222 8.06 20.33 16.08
N ARG A 223 8.54 21.52 16.49
CA ARG A 223 8.48 21.96 17.90
C ARG A 223 7.04 22.15 18.39
N ASP A 224 6.17 22.71 17.56
CA ASP A 224 4.77 22.92 17.90
C ASP A 224 4.05 21.58 18.09
N HIS A 225 4.35 20.60 17.23
CA HIS A 225 3.86 19.22 17.34
C HIS A 225 4.35 18.52 18.61
N GLU A 226 5.65 18.61 18.90
CA GLU A 226 6.24 18.07 20.13
C GLU A 226 5.61 18.68 21.39
N THR A 227 5.38 19.99 21.38
CA THR A 227 4.68 20.69 22.46
C THR A 227 3.27 20.14 22.67
N ALA A 228 2.51 19.95 21.58
CA ALA A 228 1.16 19.37 21.65
C ALA A 228 1.16 17.93 22.19
N LEU A 229 2.13 17.11 21.82
CA LEU A 229 2.29 15.74 22.34
C LEU A 229 2.61 15.75 23.85
N ASN A 230 3.50 16.64 24.29
CA ASN A 230 3.87 16.77 25.70
C ASN A 230 2.68 17.21 26.56
N GLU A 231 1.86 18.15 26.08
CA GLU A 231 0.62 18.54 26.78
C GLU A 231 -0.40 17.40 26.82
N LEU A 232 -0.55 16.65 25.74
CA LEU A 232 -1.42 15.47 25.72
C LEU A 232 -0.97 14.41 26.74
N GLU A 233 0.33 14.13 26.84
CA GLU A 233 0.81 13.11 27.78
C GLU A 233 0.57 13.53 29.23
N LYS A 234 0.62 14.83 29.55
CA LYS A 234 0.18 15.35 30.86
C LYS A 234 -1.31 15.07 31.12
N ILE A 235 -2.16 15.30 30.11
CA ILE A 235 -3.61 15.00 30.19
C ILE A 235 -3.82 13.50 30.43
N ARG A 236 -3.14 12.65 29.65
CA ARG A 236 -3.23 11.18 29.78
C ARG A 236 -2.72 10.69 31.12
N HIS A 237 -1.65 11.27 31.64
CA HIS A 237 -1.13 10.97 32.96
C HIS A 237 -2.18 11.31 34.04
N ALA A 238 -2.81 12.49 33.97
CA ALA A 238 -3.89 12.85 34.90
C ALA A 238 -5.10 11.90 34.77
N GLN A 239 -5.47 11.49 33.55
CA GLN A 239 -6.53 10.51 33.31
C GLN A 239 -6.18 9.14 33.92
N ARG A 240 -4.94 8.66 33.80
CA ARG A 240 -4.47 7.41 34.42
C ARG A 240 -4.55 7.45 35.94
N MET A 241 -4.17 8.58 36.56
CA MET A 241 -4.23 8.74 38.01
C MET A 241 -5.66 8.76 38.56
N ASN A 242 -6.63 9.18 37.73
CA ASN A 242 -8.05 9.24 38.09
C ASN A 242 -8.84 8.00 37.61
N ALA A 243 -8.22 7.13 36.81
CA ALA A 243 -8.86 5.92 36.30
C ALA A 243 -9.14 4.96 37.46
N ARG A 244 -10.35 4.41 37.51
CA ARG A 244 -10.72 3.40 38.50
C ARG A 244 -10.23 2.04 38.06
N ASP A 245 -9.78 1.26 39.03
CA ASP A 245 -9.25 -0.07 38.77
C ASP A 245 -10.36 -0.98 38.20
N GLY A 246 -10.06 -1.67 37.10
CA GLY A 246 -11.02 -2.51 36.37
C GLY A 246 -11.98 -1.80 35.41
N GLU A 247 -11.94 -0.47 35.27
CA GLU A 247 -12.80 0.27 34.33
C GLU A 247 -12.03 0.67 33.05
N PHE A 248 -12.59 0.37 31.88
CA PHE A 248 -11.99 0.81 30.61
C PHE A 248 -12.09 2.34 30.50
N THR A 249 -10.94 3.00 30.46
CA THR A 249 -10.85 4.45 30.26
C THR A 249 -10.31 4.74 28.87
N LEU A 250 -11.12 5.37 28.02
CA LEU A 250 -10.66 5.88 26.73
C LEU A 250 -9.86 7.16 26.95
N PHE A 251 -8.54 7.07 26.81
CA PHE A 251 -7.67 8.23 26.93
C PHE A 251 -7.85 9.21 25.77
N ALA A 252 -7.52 10.48 26.03
CA ALA A 252 -7.58 11.52 25.00
C ALA A 252 -6.76 11.12 23.76
N ALA A 253 -7.38 11.26 22.58
CA ALA A 253 -6.70 11.08 21.30
C ALA A 253 -5.70 12.22 21.09
N GLY A 254 -4.51 11.88 20.59
CA GLY A 254 -3.48 12.85 20.29
C GLY A 254 -3.54 13.40 18.88
N PRO A 255 -2.73 14.41 18.56
CA PRO A 255 -2.48 14.75 17.17
C PRO A 255 -1.95 13.51 16.42
N LYS A 256 -2.23 13.44 15.11
CA LYS A 256 -1.56 12.46 14.23
C LYS A 256 -0.04 12.65 14.33
N GLY A 257 0.73 11.64 13.94
CA GLY A 257 2.18 11.78 13.80
C GLY A 257 2.52 12.98 12.90
N PHE A 258 3.65 13.64 13.17
CA PHE A 258 4.08 14.77 12.36
C PHE A 258 4.30 14.31 10.92
N ASP A 259 3.54 14.90 9.99
CA ASP A 259 3.68 14.67 8.56
C ASP A 259 4.11 15.97 7.90
N ALA A 260 5.24 15.91 7.19
CA ALA A 260 5.85 17.10 6.61
C ALA A 260 5.15 17.46 5.31
N ALA A 261 4.73 18.72 5.20
CA ALA A 261 4.16 19.32 4.01
C ALA A 261 5.27 19.54 2.96
N LEU A 262 5.48 18.51 2.15
CA LEU A 262 6.52 18.43 1.12
C LEU A 262 5.93 17.96 -0.22
N GLY A 263 4.66 18.25 -0.51
CA GLY A 263 3.92 17.64 -1.62
C GLY A 263 4.61 17.80 -2.97
N GLN A 264 5.03 19.03 -3.33
CA GLN A 264 5.73 19.28 -4.59
C GLN A 264 7.15 18.71 -4.58
N THR A 265 7.87 18.87 -3.47
CA THR A 265 9.24 18.36 -3.30
C THR A 265 9.28 16.82 -3.42
N GLN A 266 8.34 16.13 -2.81
CA GLN A 266 8.19 14.67 -2.86
C GLN A 266 7.91 14.18 -4.29
N LEU A 267 6.97 14.83 -5.00
CA LEU A 267 6.67 14.49 -6.39
C LEU A 267 7.85 14.72 -7.33
N LEU A 268 8.59 15.83 -7.16
CA LEU A 268 9.80 16.11 -7.95
C LEU A 268 10.85 15.00 -7.77
N GLN A 269 11.10 14.63 -6.52
CA GLN A 269 12.10 13.62 -6.20
C GLN A 269 11.67 12.21 -6.67
N ALA A 270 10.39 11.88 -6.56
CA ALA A 270 9.81 10.68 -7.14
C ALA A 270 9.99 10.63 -8.67
N ALA A 271 9.76 11.75 -9.36
CA ALA A 271 9.92 11.82 -10.80
C ALA A 271 11.39 11.61 -11.24
N ILE A 272 12.34 12.18 -10.48
CA ILE A 272 13.78 11.98 -10.72
C ILE A 272 14.15 10.51 -10.56
N GLU A 273 13.72 9.85 -9.47
CA GLU A 273 14.01 8.42 -9.26
C GLU A 273 13.41 7.55 -10.37
N PHE A 274 12.15 7.79 -10.75
CA PHE A 274 11.53 7.06 -11.85
C PHE A 274 12.33 7.21 -13.14
N LYS A 275 12.77 8.44 -13.46
CA LYS A 275 13.57 8.75 -14.64
C LYS A 275 14.91 8.02 -14.63
N GLU A 276 15.61 8.02 -13.49
CA GLU A 276 16.91 7.35 -13.33
C GLU A 276 16.75 5.84 -13.50
N ASP A 277 15.77 5.22 -12.83
CA ASP A 277 15.46 3.80 -12.99
C ASP A 277 15.13 3.46 -14.45
N TYR A 278 14.24 4.22 -15.09
CA TYR A 278 13.82 4.02 -16.49
C TYR A 278 15.00 4.11 -17.47
N GLN A 279 15.93 5.03 -17.21
CA GLN A 279 17.15 5.23 -18.00
C GLN A 279 18.29 4.26 -17.61
N LYS A 280 18.03 3.33 -16.68
CA LYS A 280 19.02 2.39 -16.14
C LYS A 280 20.25 3.09 -15.58
N ARG A 281 20.04 4.24 -14.94
CA ARG A 281 21.08 5.00 -14.25
C ARG A 281 21.04 4.70 -12.75
N PRO A 282 22.20 4.76 -12.06
CA PRO A 282 22.21 4.75 -10.60
C PRO A 282 21.39 5.92 -10.06
N ARG A 283 20.67 5.68 -8.96
CA ARG A 283 19.83 6.71 -8.33
C ARG A 283 20.69 7.75 -7.63
N THR A 284 20.56 9.02 -7.98
CA THR A 284 21.35 10.11 -7.35
C THR A 284 20.86 10.46 -5.95
N GLN A 285 19.59 10.18 -5.67
CA GLN A 285 18.95 10.45 -4.38
C GLN A 285 18.94 9.23 -3.44
N ALA A 286 19.45 8.08 -3.89
CA ALA A 286 19.53 6.91 -3.04
C ALA A 286 20.51 7.17 -1.89
N LYS A 287 20.02 6.99 -0.67
CA LYS A 287 20.87 6.96 0.52
C LYS A 287 21.25 5.52 0.81
N SER A 288 22.47 5.30 1.31
CA SER A 288 22.84 4.00 1.86
C SER A 288 22.10 3.81 3.17
N PHE A 289 21.44 2.66 3.33
CA PHE A 289 20.70 2.31 4.53
C PHE A 289 21.25 1.00 5.08
N THR A 290 21.76 1.04 6.32
CA THR A 290 21.96 -0.16 7.12
C THR A 290 20.72 -0.33 7.98
N PHE A 291 20.04 -1.46 7.83
CA PHE A 291 18.83 -1.73 8.59
C PHE A 291 19.17 -2.61 9.77
N ASN A 292 19.12 -2.03 10.96
CA ASN A 292 19.03 -2.82 12.17
C ASN A 292 17.66 -3.49 12.10
N ALA A 293 17.61 -4.83 12.09
CA ALA A 293 16.35 -5.54 12.18
C ALA A 293 15.59 -4.95 13.38
N LEU A 294 14.49 -4.25 13.10
CA LEU A 294 13.80 -3.40 14.06
C LEU A 294 13.51 -4.20 15.33
N ASP A 295 14.01 -3.70 16.47
CA ASP A 295 13.73 -4.24 17.79
C ASP A 295 12.24 -4.61 17.91
N GLY A 296 11.97 -5.92 18.03
CA GLY A 296 10.64 -6.43 18.33
C GLY A 296 9.75 -6.83 17.15
N PHE A 297 10.23 -6.90 15.90
CA PHE A 297 9.40 -7.45 14.81
C PHE A 297 9.26 -8.98 14.94
N ARG A 298 8.05 -9.44 15.30
CA ARG A 298 7.68 -10.87 15.37
C ARG A 298 7.01 -11.41 14.10
N GLY A 299 6.77 -10.54 13.11
CA GLY A 299 6.19 -10.91 11.83
C GLY A 299 7.20 -11.54 10.86
N PHE A 300 6.72 -11.92 9.68
CA PHE A 300 7.56 -12.37 8.59
C PHE A 300 8.52 -11.28 8.09
N ILE A 301 9.75 -11.67 7.81
CA ILE A 301 10.74 -10.85 7.12
C ILE A 301 11.22 -11.64 5.90
N TYR A 302 11.06 -11.04 4.73
CA TYR A 302 11.49 -11.60 3.45
C TYR A 302 12.52 -10.69 2.78
N ALA A 303 13.48 -11.30 2.10
CA ALA A 303 14.25 -10.64 1.05
C ALA A 303 13.70 -11.05 -0.33
N PHE A 304 13.68 -10.12 -1.27
CA PHE A 304 13.31 -10.45 -2.65
C PHE A 304 14.43 -11.22 -3.35
N ASN A 305 14.02 -12.11 -4.25
CA ASN A 305 14.95 -12.74 -5.16
C ASN A 305 15.51 -11.69 -6.13
N GLN A 306 16.80 -11.38 -6.02
CA GLN A 306 17.42 -10.33 -6.85
C GLN A 306 17.41 -10.69 -8.35
N ASP A 307 17.31 -11.96 -8.71
CA ASP A 307 17.25 -12.40 -10.12
C ASP A 307 15.87 -12.14 -10.77
N ASP A 308 14.81 -11.97 -9.97
CA ASP A 308 13.47 -11.65 -10.48
C ASP A 308 13.32 -10.14 -10.78
N ILE A 309 14.10 -9.28 -10.11
CA ILE A 309 14.02 -7.82 -10.25
C ILE A 309 14.25 -7.36 -11.71
N PRO A 310 15.29 -7.81 -12.43
CA PRO A 310 15.45 -7.45 -13.84
C PRO A 310 14.31 -7.95 -14.74
N VAL A 311 13.67 -9.07 -14.37
CA VAL A 311 12.55 -9.64 -15.15
C VAL A 311 11.32 -8.76 -15.01
N GLU A 312 10.93 -8.42 -13.78
CA GLU A 312 9.83 -7.48 -13.50
C GLU A 312 10.09 -6.11 -14.12
N PHE A 313 11.31 -5.59 -13.96
CA PHE A 313 11.71 -4.32 -14.53
C PHE A 313 11.47 -4.27 -16.04
N ARG A 314 11.94 -5.31 -16.77
CA ARG A 314 11.77 -5.37 -18.22
C ARG A 314 10.29 -5.39 -18.61
N ARG A 315 9.48 -6.25 -17.98
CA ARG A 315 8.04 -6.35 -18.29
C ARG A 315 7.31 -5.03 -18.08
N ILE A 316 7.47 -4.42 -16.90
CA ILE A 316 6.85 -3.13 -16.56
C ILE A 316 7.27 -2.05 -17.55
N LYS A 317 8.56 -2.00 -17.89
CA LYS A 317 9.09 -1.03 -18.86
C LYS A 317 8.50 -1.25 -20.25
N GLU A 318 8.49 -2.48 -20.75
CA GLU A 318 7.95 -2.84 -22.06
C GLU A 318 6.44 -2.53 -22.17
N ASP A 319 5.67 -2.83 -21.13
CA ASP A 319 4.24 -2.48 -21.05
C ASP A 319 4.02 -0.96 -21.03
N GLY A 320 4.79 -0.24 -20.22
CA GLY A 320 4.74 1.22 -20.18
C GLY A 320 5.05 1.85 -21.54
N GLU A 321 6.07 1.38 -22.24
CA GLU A 321 6.43 1.86 -23.58
C GLU A 321 5.35 1.53 -24.63
N ARG A 322 4.73 0.34 -24.51
CA ARG A 322 3.65 -0.10 -25.38
C ARG A 322 2.40 0.77 -25.26
N TYR A 323 2.00 1.12 -24.05
CA TYR A 323 0.80 1.92 -23.79
C TYR A 323 1.02 3.44 -23.94
N LEU A 324 2.29 3.88 -24.02
CA LEU A 324 2.66 5.29 -24.09
C LEU A 324 1.96 6.04 -25.23
N LEU A 325 1.98 5.49 -26.44
CA LEU A 325 1.39 6.14 -27.62
C LEU A 325 -0.13 6.18 -27.57
N THR A 326 -0.77 5.28 -26.82
CA THR A 326 -2.23 5.29 -26.60
C THR A 326 -2.64 6.42 -25.66
N LEU A 327 -1.89 6.64 -24.56
CA LEU A 327 -2.16 7.74 -23.63
C LEU A 327 -1.65 9.11 -24.11
N PHE A 328 -0.54 9.11 -24.84
CA PHE A 328 0.17 10.31 -25.31
C PHE A 328 0.54 10.14 -26.78
N PRO A 329 -0.42 10.34 -27.69
CA PRO A 329 -0.17 10.19 -29.10
C PRO A 329 0.76 11.30 -29.62
N PRO A 330 1.41 11.08 -30.79
CA PRO A 330 2.31 12.06 -31.37
C PRO A 330 1.64 13.40 -31.68
N PRO A 331 2.40 14.51 -31.72
CA PRO A 331 1.90 15.80 -32.16
C PRO A 331 1.20 15.72 -33.52
N GLY A 332 0.00 16.29 -33.61
CA GLY A 332 -0.84 16.25 -34.83
C GLY A 332 -1.99 15.24 -34.76
N VAL A 333 -1.95 14.28 -33.83
CA VAL A 333 -3.10 13.43 -33.51
C VAL A 333 -3.90 14.10 -32.39
N GLN A 334 -5.10 14.60 -32.70
CA GLN A 334 -5.99 15.15 -31.69
C GLN A 334 -6.77 14.02 -31.00
N LEU A 335 -6.45 13.75 -29.73
CA LEU A 335 -7.38 13.07 -28.83
C LEU A 335 -8.35 14.10 -28.28
N ARG A 336 -9.64 13.78 -28.28
CA ARG A 336 -10.61 14.59 -27.54
C ARG A 336 -10.36 14.35 -26.05
N ALA A 337 -10.53 15.39 -25.25
CA ALA A 337 -10.39 15.28 -23.79
C ALA A 337 -11.34 14.23 -23.20
N ASP A 338 -12.49 14.04 -23.84
CA ASP A 338 -13.54 13.10 -23.43
C ASP A 338 -13.39 11.68 -24.00
N ASP A 339 -12.36 11.42 -24.82
CA ASP A 339 -12.06 10.06 -25.25
C ASP A 339 -11.50 9.25 -24.06
N PRO A 340 -11.64 7.90 -24.02
CA PRO A 340 -11.18 7.08 -22.88
C PRO A 340 -9.71 7.31 -22.50
N ALA A 341 -8.83 7.53 -23.48
CA ALA A 341 -7.43 7.88 -23.26
C ALA A 341 -7.25 9.28 -22.61
N GLY A 342 -8.01 10.27 -23.05
CA GLY A 342 -8.00 11.61 -22.46
C GLY A 342 -8.49 11.61 -21.01
N LEU A 343 -9.60 10.89 -20.77
CA LEU A 343 -10.21 10.70 -19.45
C LEU A 343 -9.27 9.96 -18.49
N THR A 344 -8.64 8.87 -18.95
CA THR A 344 -7.69 8.09 -18.15
C THR A 344 -6.45 8.91 -17.79
N ARG A 345 -5.92 9.69 -18.74
CA ARG A 345 -4.80 10.60 -18.47
C ARG A 345 -5.18 11.65 -17.43
N ALA A 346 -6.37 12.24 -17.52
CA ALA A 346 -6.86 13.20 -16.55
C ALA A 346 -7.07 12.57 -15.16
N LEU A 347 -7.53 11.31 -15.10
CA LEU A 347 -7.60 10.54 -13.86
C LEU A 347 -6.22 10.43 -13.19
N PHE A 348 -5.19 10.03 -13.95
CA PHE A 348 -3.83 9.94 -13.41
C PHE A 348 -3.26 11.31 -13.01
N ASP A 349 -3.51 12.35 -13.81
CA ASP A 349 -3.02 13.71 -13.54
C ASP A 349 -3.66 14.29 -12.27
N ASP A 350 -4.97 14.13 -12.05
CA ASP A 350 -5.68 14.92 -11.04
C ASP A 350 -6.29 14.10 -9.89
N GLN A 351 -6.37 12.77 -9.98
CA GLN A 351 -7.02 11.93 -8.95
C GLN A 351 -6.09 10.89 -8.33
N ILE A 352 -5.20 10.29 -9.10
CA ILE A 352 -4.34 9.21 -8.61
C ILE A 352 -3.12 9.81 -7.92
N HIS A 353 -2.96 9.49 -6.63
CA HIS A 353 -1.81 9.89 -5.84
C HIS A 353 -0.57 9.04 -6.18
N ASP A 354 0.60 9.49 -5.76
CA ASP A 354 1.82 8.67 -5.74
C ASP A 354 2.24 8.39 -4.29
N SER A 355 1.88 7.20 -3.82
CA SER A 355 2.15 6.80 -2.45
C SER A 355 3.64 6.55 -2.19
N ARG A 356 4.42 6.22 -3.22
CA ARG A 356 5.89 6.10 -3.13
C ARG A 356 6.58 7.45 -3.01
N ALA A 357 5.99 8.53 -3.54
CA ALA A 357 6.52 9.87 -3.36
C ALA A 357 6.49 10.33 -1.89
N TRP A 358 5.40 9.99 -1.18
CA TRP A 358 5.16 10.38 0.21
C TRP A 358 5.78 9.42 1.25
N PHE A 359 5.60 8.10 1.08
CA PHE A 359 5.84 7.14 2.16
C PHE A 359 7.31 7.07 2.61
N MET A 360 7.52 7.16 3.93
CA MET A 360 8.82 7.20 4.62
C MET A 360 9.74 8.37 4.23
N HIS A 361 9.30 9.26 3.32
CA HIS A 361 10.12 10.33 2.79
C HIS A 361 10.66 11.26 3.87
N SER A 362 9.77 11.80 4.70
CA SER A 362 10.14 12.72 5.77
C SER A 362 11.00 12.03 6.86
N ALA A 363 10.66 10.78 7.19
CA ALA A 363 11.28 10.02 8.27
C ALA A 363 12.71 9.55 7.93
N LEU A 364 12.95 9.13 6.69
CA LEU A 364 14.27 8.65 6.23
C LEU A 364 15.07 9.72 5.49
N GLY A 365 14.43 10.83 5.11
CA GLY A 365 14.96 11.79 4.15
C GLY A 365 15.25 11.15 2.78
N ALA A 366 14.62 10.02 2.47
CA ALA A 366 14.58 9.34 1.18
C ALA A 366 13.32 8.44 1.14
N ARG A 367 13.04 7.82 0.00
CA ARG A 367 11.92 6.88 -0.14
C ARG A 367 12.24 5.50 0.44
N GLU A 368 11.21 4.66 0.51
CA GLU A 368 11.30 3.26 0.91
C GLU A 368 12.55 2.55 0.29
N PRO A 369 13.49 2.09 1.12
CA PRO A 369 14.70 1.42 0.65
C PRO A 369 14.38 0.17 -0.18
N TRP A 370 15.21 -0.10 -1.19
CA TRP A 370 15.11 -1.25 -2.11
C TRP A 370 13.82 -1.36 -2.95
N GLY A 371 12.81 -0.54 -2.70
CA GLY A 371 11.63 -0.44 -3.55
C GLY A 371 11.92 0.27 -4.88
N SER A 372 11.08 0.02 -5.88
CA SER A 372 11.09 0.72 -7.17
C SER A 372 9.68 0.83 -7.75
N TYR A 373 9.48 1.79 -8.65
CA TYR A 373 8.33 1.83 -9.56
C TYR A 373 8.35 0.69 -10.59
N PHE A 374 9.47 -0.02 -10.73
CA PHE A 374 9.68 -1.14 -11.64
C PHE A 374 9.67 -2.49 -10.90
N LEU A 375 8.87 -2.59 -9.83
CA LEU A 375 8.54 -3.84 -9.15
C LEU A 375 7.02 -3.96 -9.06
N TYR A 376 6.50 -5.16 -9.30
CA TYR A 376 5.09 -5.46 -9.04
C TYR A 376 4.82 -5.50 -7.53
N ARG A 377 3.57 -5.26 -7.15
CA ARG A 377 3.14 -5.41 -5.76
C ARG A 377 3.25 -6.87 -5.33
N MET A 378 3.70 -7.10 -4.10
CA MET A 378 3.62 -8.42 -3.48
C MET A 378 2.15 -8.75 -3.15
N ILE A 379 1.69 -9.94 -3.52
CA ILE A 379 0.32 -10.40 -3.25
C ILE A 379 0.39 -11.74 -2.52
N TYR A 380 -0.39 -11.87 -1.45
CA TYR A 380 -0.61 -13.09 -0.70
C TYR A 380 -1.97 -13.69 -1.06
N PHE A 381 -2.01 -15.01 -1.16
CA PHE A 381 -3.19 -15.83 -1.41
C PHE A 381 -3.25 -16.89 -0.31
N GLY A 382 -3.70 -16.51 0.89
CA GLY A 382 -3.45 -17.34 2.08
C GLY A 382 -1.94 -17.41 2.37
N GLU A 383 -1.38 -18.62 2.45
CA GLU A 383 0.07 -18.81 2.66
C GLU A 383 0.84 -18.85 1.34
N ALA A 384 0.19 -18.77 0.17
CA ALA A 384 0.85 -18.65 -1.12
C ALA A 384 1.16 -17.19 -1.48
N MET A 385 2.15 -16.96 -2.33
CA MET A 385 2.68 -15.64 -2.67
C MET A 385 2.86 -15.48 -4.18
N SER A 386 2.61 -14.27 -4.70
CA SER A 386 2.83 -13.95 -6.12
C SER A 386 4.30 -13.89 -6.54
N LYS A 387 5.22 -13.79 -5.58
CA LYS A 387 6.66 -13.68 -5.82
C LYS A 387 7.44 -14.80 -5.15
N HIS A 388 8.58 -15.14 -5.74
CA HIS A 388 9.58 -15.99 -5.10
C HIS A 388 10.42 -15.13 -4.15
N VAL A 389 10.37 -15.47 -2.86
CA VAL A 389 11.02 -14.69 -1.81
C VAL A 389 11.93 -15.56 -0.96
N LYS A 390 12.95 -14.94 -0.37
CA LYS A 390 13.89 -15.58 0.55
C LYS A 390 13.44 -15.31 1.99
N PRO A 391 13.08 -16.35 2.76
CA PRO A 391 12.61 -16.17 4.14
C PRO A 391 13.79 -15.89 5.07
N LEU A 392 13.85 -14.69 5.65
CA LEU A 392 14.92 -14.31 6.58
C LEU A 392 14.55 -14.63 8.03
N ALA A 393 13.31 -14.34 8.42
CA ALA A 393 12.83 -14.60 9.77
C ALA A 393 11.31 -14.78 9.82
N MET A 394 10.87 -15.52 10.81
CA MET A 394 9.46 -15.72 11.12
C MET A 394 9.25 -16.07 12.60
N LEU A 395 8.13 -15.65 13.18
CA LEU A 395 7.75 -15.91 14.59
C LEU A 395 8.82 -15.43 15.59
N GLY A 396 9.59 -14.41 15.21
CA GLY A 396 10.71 -13.92 16.01
C GLY A 396 11.97 -14.80 15.99
N TYR A 397 12.12 -15.70 15.01
CA TYR A 397 13.32 -16.51 14.81
C TYR A 397 13.85 -16.38 13.38
N VAL A 398 15.18 -16.44 13.23
CA VAL A 398 15.87 -16.50 11.93
C VAL A 398 15.56 -17.84 11.25
N ALA A 399 15.22 -17.80 9.96
CA ALA A 399 14.98 -18.99 9.13
C ALA A 399 16.26 -19.43 8.40
N GLY A 400 16.39 -20.73 8.10
CA GLY A 400 17.50 -21.26 7.31
C GLY A 400 18.80 -21.53 8.08
N LEU A 401 18.78 -21.41 9.42
CA LEU A 401 19.90 -21.79 10.28
C LEU A 401 19.59 -23.09 11.05
N ALA A 402 20.61 -23.92 11.25
CA ALA A 402 20.47 -25.21 11.94
C ALA A 402 20.13 -25.10 13.45
N TYR A 403 20.11 -23.90 14.01
CA TYR A 403 19.84 -23.61 15.42
C TYR A 403 18.93 -22.39 15.57
N PRO A 404 18.06 -22.36 16.60
CA PRO A 404 17.15 -21.26 16.82
C PRO A 404 17.92 -20.00 17.24
N ILE A 405 17.84 -18.94 16.43
CA ILE A 405 18.30 -17.60 16.78
C ILE A 405 17.08 -16.69 16.86
N SER A 406 16.91 -16.03 18.00
CA SER A 406 15.86 -15.03 18.20
C SER A 406 16.19 -13.74 17.43
N THR A 407 15.19 -13.16 16.77
CA THR A 407 15.33 -11.86 16.09
C THR A 407 15.48 -10.68 17.04
N HIS A 408 15.28 -10.87 18.35
CA HIS A 408 15.44 -9.82 19.35
C HIS A 408 16.92 -9.55 19.68
N ASP A 409 17.80 -10.51 19.38
CA ASP A 409 19.20 -10.49 19.83
C ASP A 409 20.18 -10.31 18.66
N ILE A 410 19.67 -10.01 17.46
CA ILE A 410 20.45 -10.00 16.21
C ILE A 410 20.07 -8.88 15.26
N GLN A 411 20.98 -8.56 14.35
CA GLN A 411 20.71 -7.71 13.19
C GLN A 411 21.06 -8.44 11.89
N PHE A 412 20.33 -8.13 10.82
CA PHE A 412 20.67 -8.57 9.47
C PHE A 412 21.53 -7.52 8.78
N ILE A 413 22.66 -7.92 8.23
CA ILE A 413 23.39 -7.13 7.23
C ILE A 413 23.14 -7.78 5.87
N ILE A 414 22.55 -7.00 4.97
CA ILE A 414 22.30 -7.38 3.58
C ILE A 414 23.26 -6.55 2.73
N ASP A 415 24.42 -7.14 2.43
CA ASP A 415 25.41 -6.56 1.54
C ASP A 415 25.03 -6.89 0.10
N MET A 416 24.54 -5.88 -0.61
CA MET A 416 24.35 -5.96 -2.05
C MET A 416 25.59 -5.38 -2.72
N VAL A 417 26.37 -6.22 -3.41
CA VAL A 417 27.70 -5.86 -3.95
C VAL A 417 27.68 -4.74 -5.01
N HIS A 418 26.51 -4.23 -5.41
CA HIS A 418 26.41 -3.25 -6.50
C HIS A 418 25.45 -2.09 -6.22
N ASN A 419 25.82 -1.21 -5.29
CA ASN A 419 25.21 0.14 -5.20
C ASN A 419 25.46 1.00 -6.45
N GLU A 420 26.31 0.55 -7.39
CA GLU A 420 26.59 1.23 -8.66
C GLU A 420 25.79 0.70 -9.86
N ASN A 421 25.15 -0.48 -9.77
CA ASN A 421 24.44 -1.06 -10.92
C ASN A 421 22.97 -0.67 -10.93
N SER A 422 22.41 -0.57 -12.13
CA SER A 422 20.99 -0.28 -12.31
C SER A 422 20.11 -1.45 -11.85
N LEU A 423 18.83 -1.18 -11.54
CA LEU A 423 17.86 -2.24 -11.23
C LEU A 423 17.75 -3.31 -12.32
N ALA A 424 17.99 -2.93 -13.57
CA ALA A 424 17.94 -3.81 -14.73
C ALA A 424 19.09 -4.84 -14.78
N GLU A 425 20.10 -4.70 -13.93
CA GLU A 425 21.33 -5.50 -13.92
C GLU A 425 21.57 -6.21 -12.58
N ARG A 426 20.58 -6.19 -11.69
CA ARG A 426 20.67 -6.89 -10.40
C ARG A 426 20.77 -8.40 -10.59
N SER A 427 21.46 -9.05 -9.65
CA SER A 427 21.53 -10.50 -9.57
C SER A 427 21.80 -10.92 -8.14
N THR A 428 21.41 -12.16 -7.81
CA THR A 428 21.79 -12.82 -6.55
C THR A 428 23.29 -13.12 -6.48
N ALA A 429 23.98 -13.14 -7.63
CA ALA A 429 25.42 -13.35 -7.73
C ALA A 429 26.20 -12.25 -7.01
N GLY A 430 26.53 -12.49 -5.74
CA GLY A 430 27.27 -11.56 -4.88
C GLY A 430 26.47 -10.96 -3.73
N GLU A 431 25.16 -11.20 -3.64
CA GLU A 431 24.38 -10.84 -2.45
C GLU A 431 24.86 -11.66 -1.25
N LYS A 432 25.23 -10.97 -0.18
CA LYS A 432 25.65 -11.57 1.08
C LYS A 432 24.68 -11.15 2.18
N ILE A 433 24.13 -12.15 2.86
CA ILE A 433 23.18 -11.96 3.96
C ILE A 433 23.79 -12.57 5.21
N THR A 434 24.17 -11.73 6.16
CA THR A 434 24.75 -12.16 7.44
C THR A 434 23.89 -11.74 8.60
N VAL A 435 23.89 -12.57 9.63
CA VAL A 435 23.29 -12.31 10.92
C VAL A 435 24.42 -11.94 11.87
N ILE A 436 24.31 -10.79 12.53
CA ILE A 436 25.31 -10.30 13.47
C ILE A 436 24.70 -10.09 14.85
N ASP A 437 25.53 -10.20 15.87
CA ASP A 437 25.24 -9.72 17.22
C ASP A 437 25.39 -8.19 17.23
N PRO A 438 24.37 -7.44 17.68
CA PRO A 438 24.36 -5.98 17.59
C PRO A 438 25.36 -5.30 18.53
N ASP A 439 25.69 -5.93 19.66
CA ASP A 439 26.57 -5.37 20.69
C ASP A 439 28.04 -5.51 20.30
N THR A 440 28.39 -6.63 19.67
CA THR A 440 29.76 -6.98 19.29
C THR A 440 30.06 -6.73 17.81
N GLY A 441 29.04 -6.65 16.97
CA GLY A 441 29.16 -6.61 15.50
C GLY A 441 29.69 -7.91 14.89
N HIS A 442 29.83 -8.98 15.68
CA HIS A 442 30.37 -10.26 15.22
C HIS A 442 29.30 -11.07 14.48
N SER A 443 29.72 -11.75 13.41
CA SER A 443 28.84 -12.65 12.66
C SER A 443 28.43 -13.85 13.52
N VAL A 444 27.13 -14.00 13.75
CA VAL A 444 26.52 -15.15 14.43
C VAL A 444 25.94 -16.17 13.45
N GLY A 445 25.83 -15.83 12.16
CA GLY A 445 25.41 -16.74 11.10
C GLY A 445 25.52 -16.11 9.71
N VAL A 446 25.63 -16.95 8.68
CA VAL A 446 25.59 -16.53 7.27
C VAL A 446 24.42 -17.27 6.62
N LEU A 447 23.44 -16.52 6.12
CA LEU A 447 22.30 -17.09 5.41
C LEU A 447 22.60 -17.28 3.92
N GLN A 448 23.38 -16.37 3.36
CA GLN A 448 23.74 -16.38 1.96
C GLN A 448 25.10 -15.73 1.70
N ASP A 449 25.90 -16.36 0.84
CA ASP A 449 27.11 -15.81 0.24
C ASP A 449 27.47 -16.57 -1.06
N ARG A 450 28.75 -16.53 -1.47
CA ARG A 450 29.23 -17.24 -2.68
C ARG A 450 29.28 -18.76 -2.53
N THR A 451 29.15 -19.29 -1.32
CA THR A 451 29.26 -20.72 -0.99
C THR A 451 27.93 -21.33 -0.56
N GLN A 452 27.01 -20.51 -0.03
CA GLN A 452 25.68 -20.92 0.41
C GLN A 452 24.60 -20.00 -0.18
N GLN A 453 23.49 -20.59 -0.62
CA GLN A 453 22.34 -19.85 -1.15
C GLN A 453 21.08 -20.20 -0.35
N LEU A 454 20.35 -19.17 0.07
CA LEU A 454 19.06 -19.33 0.73
C LEU A 454 17.99 -19.61 -0.34
N PRO A 455 17.27 -20.74 -0.29
CA PRO A 455 16.30 -21.07 -1.32
C PRO A 455 15.12 -20.10 -1.30
N CYS A 456 14.63 -19.77 -2.50
CA CYS A 456 13.40 -19.00 -2.62
C CYS A 456 12.18 -19.90 -2.38
N VAL A 457 11.14 -19.33 -1.78
CA VAL A 457 9.84 -19.97 -1.56
C VAL A 457 8.74 -19.14 -2.19
N HIS A 458 7.65 -19.80 -2.59
CA HIS A 458 6.41 -19.16 -3.04
C HIS A 458 5.27 -19.37 -2.03
N SER A 459 5.58 -19.98 -0.88
CA SER A 459 4.66 -20.14 0.25
C SER A 459 5.40 -20.03 1.58
N SER A 460 4.76 -19.43 2.57
CA SER A 460 5.25 -19.29 3.95
C SER A 460 5.15 -20.58 4.77
N ALA A 461 4.39 -21.57 4.33
CA ALA A 461 4.02 -22.72 5.14
C ALA A 461 5.21 -23.55 5.65
N SER A 462 6.21 -23.79 4.80
CA SER A 462 7.41 -24.58 5.17
C SER A 462 8.27 -23.85 6.20
N VAL A 463 8.48 -22.55 5.98
CA VAL A 463 9.23 -21.65 6.87
C VAL A 463 8.54 -21.53 8.23
N GLN A 464 7.21 -21.44 8.23
CA GLN A 464 6.41 -21.44 9.44
C GLN A 464 6.57 -22.71 10.25
N ALA A 465 6.59 -23.86 9.59
CA ALA A 465 6.82 -25.13 10.27
C ALA A 465 8.22 -25.18 10.91
N GLU A 466 9.25 -24.75 10.19
CA GLU A 466 10.63 -24.67 10.69
C GLU A 466 10.75 -23.75 11.92
N CYS A 467 10.32 -22.50 11.81
CA CYS A 467 10.40 -21.52 12.91
C CYS A 467 9.52 -21.92 14.11
N ARG A 468 8.39 -22.60 13.89
CA ARG A 468 7.57 -23.15 14.98
C ARG A 468 8.29 -24.27 15.73
N GLN A 469 9.04 -25.12 15.04
CA GLN A 469 9.87 -26.14 15.70
C GLN A 469 10.99 -25.51 16.53
N ALA A 470 11.63 -24.47 16.00
CA ALA A 470 12.63 -23.66 16.71
C ALA A 470 12.08 -23.07 18.01
N LEU A 471 10.90 -22.42 17.96
CA LEU A 471 10.21 -21.89 19.13
C LEU A 471 9.93 -22.97 20.19
N ILE A 472 9.41 -24.14 19.77
CA ILE A 472 9.12 -25.25 20.69
C ILE A 472 10.41 -25.77 21.35
N LYS A 473 11.51 -25.85 20.59
CA LYS A 473 12.82 -26.30 21.09
C LYS A 473 13.39 -25.32 22.12
N ASP A 474 13.37 -24.02 21.82
CA ASP A 474 13.82 -22.97 22.74
C ASP A 474 12.98 -22.96 24.03
N PHE A 475 11.65 -23.04 23.92
CA PHE A 475 10.76 -23.15 25.09
C PHE A 475 11.10 -24.34 25.99
N LYS A 476 11.36 -25.52 25.40
CA LYS A 476 11.76 -26.72 26.14
C LYS A 476 13.10 -26.51 26.86
N GLN A 477 14.08 -25.88 26.21
CA GLN A 477 15.39 -25.59 26.79
C GLN A 477 15.29 -24.60 27.96
N ARG A 478 14.54 -23.49 27.79
CA ARG A 478 14.31 -22.50 28.86
C ARG A 478 13.57 -23.11 30.05
N LYS A 479 12.54 -23.93 29.79
CA LYS A 479 11.83 -24.66 30.85
C LYS A 479 12.77 -25.58 31.63
N ALA A 480 13.63 -26.33 30.93
CA ALA A 480 14.60 -27.21 31.57
C ALA A 480 15.62 -26.43 32.42
N ALA A 481 16.14 -25.31 31.92
CA ALA A 481 17.05 -24.44 32.66
C ALA A 481 16.40 -23.84 33.91
N ALA A 482 15.17 -23.34 33.80
CA ALA A 482 14.41 -22.81 34.93
C ALA A 482 14.10 -23.90 35.97
N MET A 483 13.75 -25.12 35.54
CA MET A 483 13.55 -26.24 36.44
C MET A 483 14.85 -26.66 37.14
N ALA A 484 15.99 -26.63 36.46
CA ALA A 484 17.29 -26.93 37.06
C ALA A 484 17.67 -25.93 38.17
N LEU A 485 17.36 -24.64 37.97
CA LEU A 485 17.55 -23.57 38.97
C LEU A 485 16.64 -23.71 40.20
N LEU A 486 15.48 -24.37 40.07
CA LEU A 486 14.56 -24.64 41.18
C LEU A 486 14.92 -25.92 41.97
N THR A 487 15.82 -26.74 41.43
CA THR A 487 16.31 -27.98 42.07
C THR A 487 17.69 -27.84 42.70
N GLN A 488 18.32 -26.66 42.59
CA GLN A 488 19.48 -26.23 43.38
C GLN A 488 19.00 -25.39 44.56
#